data_AF-A0AAW9J230-F1
#
_entry.id   AF-A0AAW9J230-F1
#
_cell.length_a   1.000
_cell.length_b   1.000
_cell.length_c   1.000
_cell.angle_alpha   90.00
_cell.angle_beta   90.00
_cell.angle_gamma   90.00
#
_symmetry.space_group_name_H-M   'P 1'
#
loop_
_entity.id
_entity.type
_entity.pdbx_description
1 polymer ?
#
loop_
_entity_poly.entity_id
_entity_poly.type
_entity_poly.pdbx_seq_one_letter_code
_entity_poly.pdbx_strand_id
1 'polypeptide(L)'
;MRVELSNNIFKNFIKYVSFNVISMIGLSCYILADTFFVANGVGSVGLTALNLVLPVYSLVSGVGLMIGMGAGTKYSILRGRNNNKGANEVFTHAIIMGFLIGVILTIIG
;
A
#
# COMPACT_ATOMS: atom_id res chain seq x y z
N MET A 1 34.44 10.96 -7.24
CA MET A 1 33.47 11.14 -6.14
C MET A 1 32.01 11.41 -6.59
N ARG A 2 31.67 12.43 -7.42
CA ARG A 2 30.26 12.62 -7.89
C ARG A 2 29.74 11.51 -8.82
N VAL A 3 30.60 10.91 -9.65
CA VAL A 3 30.22 9.83 -10.59
C VAL A 3 29.93 8.50 -9.88
N GLU A 4 30.64 8.19 -8.79
CA GLU A 4 30.42 6.97 -7.99
C GLU A 4 29.12 7.03 -7.16
N LEU A 5 28.74 8.22 -6.70
CA LEU A 5 27.47 8.43 -6.00
C LEU A 5 26.28 8.20 -6.96
N SER A 6 26.38 8.72 -8.19
CA SER A 6 25.35 8.54 -9.23
C SER A 6 25.16 7.06 -9.61
N ASN A 7 26.26 6.33 -9.84
CA ASN A 7 26.19 4.90 -10.17
C ASN A 7 25.53 4.07 -9.07
N ASN A 8 25.80 4.39 -7.79
CA ASN A 8 25.16 3.70 -6.66
C ASN A 8 23.67 4.05 -6.53
N ILE A 9 23.28 5.31 -6.77
CA ILE A 9 21.87 5.72 -6.76
C ILE A 9 21.10 5.02 -7.88
N PHE A 10 21.64 5.02 -9.10
CA PHE A 10 20.99 4.36 -10.24
C PHE A 10 20.88 2.84 -10.04
N LYS A 11 21.94 2.19 -9.55
CA LYS A 11 21.92 0.77 -9.21
C LYS A 11 20.90 0.44 -8.12
N ASN A 12 20.84 1.26 -7.07
CA ASN A 12 19.85 1.09 -6.00
C ASN A 12 18.44 1.33 -6.51
N PHE A 13 18.23 2.37 -7.32
CA PHE A 13 16.93 2.67 -7.93
C PHE A 13 16.44 1.50 -8.78
N ILE A 14 17.26 0.99 -9.70
CA ILE A 14 16.91 -0.18 -10.53
C ILE A 14 16.59 -1.40 -9.66
N LYS A 15 17.36 -1.65 -8.59
CA LYS A 15 17.10 -2.74 -7.65
C LYS A 15 15.76 -2.58 -6.92
N TYR A 16 15.44 -1.37 -6.44
CA TYR A 16 14.17 -1.13 -5.74
C TYR A 16 12.97 -1.20 -6.68
N VAL A 17 13.09 -0.65 -7.89
CA VAL A 17 12.03 -0.67 -8.89
C VAL A 17 11.79 -2.09 -9.40
N SER A 18 12.83 -2.87 -9.69
CA SER A 18 12.65 -4.25 -10.14
C SER A 18 11.97 -5.12 -9.08
N PHE A 19 12.34 -4.98 -7.81
CA PHE A 19 11.63 -5.65 -6.71
C PHE A 19 10.18 -5.20 -6.58
N ASN A 20 9.89 -3.90 -6.74
CA ASN A 20 8.51 -3.40 -6.71
C ASN A 20 7.66 -3.97 -7.85
N VAL A 21 8.21 -4.03 -9.07
CA VAL A 21 7.54 -4.61 -10.24
C VAL A 21 7.26 -6.09 -10.03
N ILE A 22 8.24 -6.87 -9.53
CA ILE A 22 8.06 -8.28 -9.20
C ILE A 22 6.95 -8.46 -8.15
N SER A 23 6.93 -7.61 -7.13
CA SER A 23 5.88 -7.61 -6.10
C SER A 23 4.49 -7.35 -6.70
N MET A 24 4.38 -6.41 -7.64
CA MET A 24 3.11 -6.09 -8.31
C MET A 24 2.64 -7.20 -9.25
N ILE A 25 3.55 -7.88 -9.94
CA ILE A 25 3.23 -9.06 -10.75
C ILE A 25 2.70 -10.18 -9.84
N GLY A 26 3.36 -10.44 -8.71
CA GLY A 26 2.91 -11.43 -7.73
C GLY A 26 1.52 -11.14 -7.17
N LEU A 27 1.26 -9.89 -6.77
CA LEU A 27 -0.06 -9.45 -6.32
C LEU A 27 -1.13 -9.62 -7.41
N SER A 28 -0.80 -9.29 -8.65
CA SER A 28 -1.73 -9.43 -9.78
C SER A 28 -2.06 -10.90 -10.06
N CYS A 29 -1.06 -11.78 -10.04
CA CYS A 29 -1.27 -13.22 -10.16
C CYS A 29 -2.14 -13.79 -9.05
N TYR A 30 -1.97 -13.30 -7.81
CA TYR A 30 -2.81 -13.67 -6.67
C TYR A 30 -4.28 -13.27 -6.88
N ILE A 31 -4.54 -12.01 -7.26
CA ILE A 31 -5.91 -11.53 -7.55
C ILE A 31 -6.56 -12.34 -8.68
N LEU A 32 -5.79 -12.67 -9.72
CA LEU A 32 -6.24 -13.50 -10.84
C LEU A 32 -6.60 -14.92 -10.40
N ALA A 33 -5.75 -15.56 -9.60
CA ALA A 33 -6.01 -16.90 -9.08
C ALA A 33 -7.27 -16.91 -8.20
N ASP A 34 -7.38 -15.98 -7.24
CA ASP A 34 -8.55 -15.85 -6.38
C ASP A 34 -9.83 -15.64 -7.20
N THR A 35 -9.80 -14.73 -8.18
CA THR A 35 -10.96 -14.46 -9.05
C THR A 35 -11.31 -15.66 -9.93
N PHE A 36 -10.31 -16.37 -10.46
CA PHE A 36 -10.51 -17.55 -11.32
C PHE A 36 -11.13 -18.72 -10.55
N PHE A 37 -10.65 -18.99 -9.33
CA PHE A 37 -11.24 -20.03 -8.48
C PHE A 37 -12.63 -19.66 -7.97
N VAL A 38 -12.87 -18.38 -7.63
CA VAL A 38 -14.21 -17.91 -7.26
C VAL A 38 -15.18 -18.00 -8.44
N ALA A 39 -14.76 -17.62 -9.65
CA ALA A 39 -15.58 -17.70 -10.85
C ALA A 39 -15.89 -19.15 -11.25
N ASN A 40 -14.91 -20.07 -11.17
CA ASN A 40 -15.12 -21.49 -11.47
C ASN A 40 -15.90 -22.24 -10.38
N GLY A 41 -15.69 -21.89 -9.10
CA GLY A 41 -16.30 -22.59 -7.97
C GLY A 41 -17.72 -22.13 -7.64
N VAL A 42 -18.04 -20.85 -7.83
CA VAL A 42 -19.32 -20.23 -7.43
C VAL A 42 -20.14 -19.75 -8.65
N GLY A 43 -19.55 -19.77 -9.85
CA GLY A 43 -20.22 -19.41 -11.09
C GLY A 43 -20.59 -17.91 -11.17
N SER A 44 -21.64 -17.59 -11.93
CA SER A 44 -22.11 -16.21 -12.16
C SER A 44 -22.43 -15.46 -10.86
N VAL A 45 -22.93 -16.16 -9.83
CA VAL A 45 -23.26 -15.59 -8.51
C VAL A 45 -22.01 -15.07 -7.81
N GLY A 46 -20.89 -15.79 -7.89
CA GLY A 46 -19.61 -15.35 -7.32
C GLY A 46 -19.04 -14.11 -8.01
N LEU A 47 -19.17 -14.05 -9.33
CA LEU A 47 -18.70 -12.90 -10.11
C LEU A 47 -19.56 -11.65 -9.89
N THR A 48 -20.87 -11.81 -9.72
CA THR A 48 -21.79 -10.72 -9.34
C THR A 48 -21.48 -10.20 -7.93
N ALA A 49 -21.25 -11.10 -6.96
CA ALA A 49 -20.85 -10.72 -5.61
C ALA A 49 -19.50 -9.97 -5.59
N LEU A 50 -18.52 -10.43 -6.38
CA LEU A 50 -17.23 -9.77 -6.50
C LEU A 50 -17.38 -8.33 -6.99
N ASN A 51 -18.14 -8.11 -8.08
CA ASN A 51 -18.37 -6.77 -8.62
C ASN A 51 -19.08 -5.81 -7.65
N LEU A 52 -19.92 -6.34 -6.75
CA LEU A 52 -20.55 -5.56 -5.67
C LEU A 52 -19.57 -5.18 -4.55
N VAL A 53 -18.58 -6.04 -4.28
CA VAL A 53 -17.55 -5.81 -3.24
C VAL A 53 -16.42 -4.91 -3.73
N LEU A 54 -16.10 -4.89 -5.03
CA LEU A 54 -14.99 -4.10 -5.58
C LEU A 54 -15.00 -2.61 -5.20
N PRO A 55 -16.13 -1.88 -5.22
CA PRO A 55 -16.18 -0.48 -4.79
C PRO A 55 -15.82 -0.30 -3.31
N VAL A 56 -16.35 -1.17 -2.44
CA VAL A 56 -16.08 -1.13 -0.99
C VAL A 56 -14.62 -1.45 -0.73
N TYR A 57 -14.09 -2.50 -1.37
CA TYR A 57 -12.67 -2.85 -1.29
C TYR A 57 -11.76 -1.71 -1.76
N SER A 58 -12.12 -1.02 -2.84
CA SER A 58 -11.35 0.10 -3.38
C SER A 58 -11.35 1.30 -2.43
N LEU A 59 -12.46 1.58 -1.75
CA LEU A 59 -12.53 2.63 -0.73
C LEU A 59 -11.64 2.30 0.48
N VAL A 60 -11.76 1.08 1.02
CA VAL A 60 -10.95 0.63 2.17
C VAL A 60 -9.46 0.67 1.82
N SER A 61 -9.10 0.10 0.68
CA SER A 61 -7.71 0.07 0.19
C SER A 61 -7.19 1.49 -0.07
N GLY A 62 -7.99 2.36 -0.68
CA GLY A 62 -7.62 3.74 -0.97
C GLY A 62 -7.34 4.56 0.29
N VAL A 63 -8.19 4.44 1.31
CA VAL A 63 -7.99 5.13 2.59
C VAL A 63 -6.74 4.61 3.30
N GLY A 64 -6.52 3.29 3.32
CA GLY A 64 -5.31 2.69 3.89
C GLY A 64 -4.04 3.17 3.19
N LEU A 65 -4.04 3.21 1.86
CA LEU A 65 -2.93 3.71 1.05
C LEU A 65 -2.68 5.22 1.28
N MET A 66 -3.74 6.03 1.39
CA MET A 66 -3.63 7.47 1.66
C MET A 66 -2.92 7.74 2.99
N ILE A 67 -3.31 7.03 4.05
CA ILE A 67 -2.69 7.17 5.37
C ILE A 67 -1.24 6.66 5.32
N GLY A 68 -1.03 5.46 4.78
CA GLY A 68 0.29 4.82 4.75
C GLY A 68 1.32 5.63 3.94
N MET A 69 1.02 5.94 2.68
CA MET A 69 1.93 6.72 1.83
C MET A 69 2.03 8.18 2.26
N GLY A 70 0.91 8.80 2.68
CA GLY A 70 0.90 10.19 3.15
C GLY A 70 1.74 10.39 4.41
N ALA A 71 1.54 9.53 5.41
CA ALA A 71 2.33 9.56 6.64
C ALA A 71 3.79 9.17 6.40
N GLY A 72 4.05 8.13 5.60
CA GLY A 72 5.40 7.67 5.27
C GLY A 72 6.23 8.72 4.54
N THR A 73 5.60 9.46 3.63
CA THR A 73 6.22 10.60 2.93
C THR A 73 6.57 11.72 3.91
N LYS A 74 5.61 12.14 4.75
CA LYS A 74 5.82 13.20 5.74
C LYS A 74 6.89 12.81 6.77
N TYR A 75 6.91 11.55 7.19
CA TYR A 75 7.94 10.96 8.05
C TYR A 75 9.34 11.03 7.40
N SER A 76 9.47 10.59 6.15
CA SER A 76 10.76 10.60 5.43
C SER A 76 11.30 12.02 5.25
N ILE A 77 10.41 13.01 4.99
CA ILE A 77 10.80 14.42 4.89
C ILE A 77 11.33 14.95 6.23
N LEU A 78 10.64 14.70 7.34
CA LEU A 78 11.05 15.18 8.67
C LEU A 78 12.34 14.51 9.15
N ARG A 79 12.48 13.21 8.88
CA ARG A 79 13.69 12.45 9.19
C ARG A 79 14.88 12.94 8.34
N GLY A 80 14.67 13.25 7.07
CA GLY A 80 15.68 13.88 6.21
C GLY A 80 16.12 15.27 6.68
N ARG A 81 15.26 15.99 7.40
CA ARG A 81 15.59 17.29 8.03
C ARG A 81 16.24 17.16 9.41
N ASN A 82 16.66 15.96 9.83
CA ASN A 82 17.18 15.67 11.18
C ASN A 82 16.19 15.98 12.34
N ASN A 83 14.91 16.23 12.02
CA ASN A 83 13.87 16.46 13.03
C ASN A 83 13.24 15.13 13.47
N ASN A 84 14.00 14.36 14.26
CA ASN A 84 13.61 13.03 14.71
C ASN A 84 12.37 13.06 15.64
N LYS A 85 12.19 14.14 16.42
CA LYS A 85 11.02 14.31 17.31
C LYS A 85 9.74 14.43 16.49
N GLY A 86 9.71 15.37 15.54
CA GLY A 86 8.55 15.56 14.66
C GLY A 86 8.27 14.34 13.77
N ALA A 87 9.31 13.62 13.33
CA ALA A 87 9.13 12.38 12.59
C ALA A 87 8.44 11.30 13.44
N ASN A 88 8.86 11.13 14.69
CA ASN A 88 8.24 10.14 15.58
C ASN A 88 6.78 10.50 15.92
N GLU A 89 6.49 11.77 16.16
CA GLU A 89 5.12 12.25 16.38
C GLU A 89 4.22 11.96 15.17
N VAL A 90 4.67 12.26 13.95
CA VAL A 90 3.91 11.96 12.73
C VAL A 90 3.67 10.47 12.56
N PHE A 91 4.65 9.63 12.88
CA PHE A 91 4.50 8.18 12.82
C PHE A 91 3.46 7.67 13.83
N THR A 92 3.55 8.11 15.09
CA THR A 92 2.60 7.72 16.13
C THR A 92 1.19 8.20 15.81
N HIS A 93 1.02 9.45 15.39
CA HIS A 93 -0.28 9.97 14.98
C HIS A 93 -0.86 9.22 13.78
N ALA A 94 -0.03 8.85 12.80
CA ALA A 94 -0.46 8.08 11.66
C ALA A 94 -0.93 6.67 12.04
N ILE A 95 -0.22 5.99 12.94
CA ILE A 95 -0.65 4.68 13.46
C ILE A 95 -1.98 4.80 14.20
N ILE A 96 -2.12 5.78 15.09
CA ILE A 96 -3.37 6.01 15.83
C ILE A 96 -4.53 6.31 14.89
N MET A 97 -4.30 7.17 13.89
CA MET A 97 -5.31 7.52 12.88
C MET A 97 -5.68 6.32 12.02
N GLY A 98 -4.70 5.53 11.58
CA GLY A 98 -4.93 4.28 10.85
C GLY A 98 -5.71 3.26 11.67
N PHE A 99 -5.39 3.13 12.96
CA PHE A 99 -6.12 2.26 13.88
C PHE A 99 -7.57 2.72 14.09
N LEU A 100 -7.79 4.01 14.35
CA LEU A 100 -9.13 4.58 14.50
C LEU A 100 -9.99 4.35 13.25
N ILE A 101 -9.44 4.65 12.08
CA ILE A 101 -10.14 4.45 10.81
C ILE A 101 -10.39 2.97 10.55
N GLY A 102 -9.43 2.09 10.88
CA GLY A 102 -9.60 0.65 10.81
C GLY A 102 -10.76 0.16 11.68
N VAL A 103 -10.82 0.58 12.95
CA VAL A 103 -11.92 0.24 13.87
C VAL A 103 -13.25 0.75 13.34
N ILE A 104 -13.31 1.99 12.86
CA ILE A 104 -14.53 2.57 12.28
C ILE A 104 -15.00 1.75 11.07
N LEU A 105 -14.09 1.38 10.16
CA LEU A 105 -14.41 0.57 8.99
C LEU A 105 -14.85 -0.85 9.36
N THR A 106 -14.27 -1.48 10.38
CA THR A 106 -14.70 -2.80 10.88
C THR A 106 -16.06 -2.77 11.55
N ILE A 107 -16.47 -1.65 12.15
CA ILE A 107 -17.80 -1.50 12.77
C ILE A 107 -18.88 -1.18 11.72
N ILE A 108 -18.52 -0.43 10.67
CA ILE A 108 -19.45 0.01 9.63
C ILE A 108 -19.62 -1.06 8.52
N GLY A 109 -18.55 -1.77 8.16
CA GLY A 109 -18.54 -2.81 7.14
C GLY A 109 -18.95 -4.18 7.67
#